data_AF-A0A538PHJ1-F1
#
_entry.id   AF-A0A538PHJ1-F1
#
_cell.length_a   1.000
_cell.length_b   1.000
_cell.length_c   1.000
_cell.angle_alpha   90.00
_cell.angle_beta   90.00
_cell.angle_gamma   90.00
#
_symmetry.space_group_name_H-M   'P 1'
#
loop_
_entity.id
_entity.type
_entity.pdbx_description
1 polymer ?
#
loop_
_entity_poly.entity_id
_entity_poly.type
_entity_poly.pdbx_seq_one_letter_code
_entity_poly.pdbx_strand_id
1 'polypeptide(L)'
;MSWFAGYIRSSIGAKQVMAVTGLLLLLFAIVHMLGHLQMFGGQDMYNRYAHFLQDLWEVKWPVRAGLLGLLIVHVVVAIGLVAKNRAARPAGYVKFRPVTSSWVGRTMAWTGLFVFAFLAFHILHFTLGQVQPGYFHVMDPKDRWDAYSMFIHGFQSPAVYAVYLVGILLLALHLGHGAVSWLQSLGLRHPKYPTDRLGTTVAALLFVGYMVPPTAVLAGILRLPGS
;
A
#
# COMPACT_ATOMS: atom_id res chain seq x y z
N MET A 1 -22.49 -23.58 -18.73
CA MET A 1 -21.57 -22.54 -18.20
C MET A 1 -20.41 -23.14 -17.37
N SER A 2 -19.83 -24.27 -17.79
CA SER A 2 -18.80 -25.00 -16.99
C SER A 2 -17.38 -24.46 -17.18
N TRP A 3 -17.05 -23.95 -18.37
CA TRP A 3 -15.69 -23.50 -18.69
C TRP A 3 -15.27 -22.24 -17.92
N PHE A 4 -16.19 -21.27 -17.78
CA PHE A 4 -15.95 -20.03 -17.04
C PHE A 4 -15.76 -20.31 -15.53
N ALA A 5 -16.64 -21.14 -14.95
CA ALA A 5 -16.53 -21.56 -13.56
C ALA A 5 -15.25 -22.39 -13.29
N GLY A 6 -14.82 -23.21 -14.25
CA GLY A 6 -13.54 -23.92 -14.20
C GLY A 6 -12.34 -22.98 -14.30
N TYR A 7 -12.41 -21.98 -15.17
CA TYR A 7 -11.36 -20.99 -15.37
C TYR A 7 -11.09 -20.16 -14.12
N ILE A 8 -12.13 -19.62 -13.48
CA ILE A 8 -12.00 -18.80 -12.26
C ILE A 8 -11.46 -19.61 -11.07
N ARG A 9 -11.69 -20.94 -11.03
CA ARG A 9 -11.17 -21.84 -9.99
C ARG A 9 -9.75 -22.33 -10.25
N SER A 10 -9.26 -22.17 -11.48
CA SER A 10 -7.93 -22.61 -11.91
C SER A 10 -6.81 -21.81 -11.24
N SER A 11 -5.59 -22.36 -11.26
CA SER A 11 -4.38 -21.66 -10.80
C SER A 11 -4.02 -20.47 -11.71
N ILE A 12 -4.43 -20.49 -12.98
CA ILE A 12 -4.20 -19.41 -13.95
C ILE A 12 -5.13 -18.24 -13.65
N GLY A 13 -6.44 -18.50 -13.55
CA GLY A 13 -7.44 -17.48 -13.21
C GLY A 13 -7.12 -16.78 -11.88
N ALA A 14 -6.75 -17.55 -10.85
CA ALA A 14 -6.33 -17.00 -9.57
C ALA A 14 -5.12 -16.05 -9.67
N LYS A 15 -4.11 -16.39 -10.49
CA LYS A 15 -2.94 -15.52 -10.70
C LYS A 15 -3.28 -14.24 -11.45
N GLN A 16 -4.20 -14.30 -12.41
CA GLN A 16 -4.67 -13.10 -13.11
C GLN A 16 -5.47 -12.18 -12.19
N VAL A 17 -6.37 -12.72 -11.37
CA VAL A 17 -7.09 -11.94 -10.35
C VAL A 17 -6.12 -11.30 -9.36
N MET A 18 -5.11 -12.06 -8.88
CA MET A 18 -4.04 -11.53 -8.03
C MET A 18 -3.29 -10.38 -8.70
N ALA A 19 -2.97 -10.50 -9.98
CA ALA A 19 -2.26 -9.48 -10.75
C ALA A 19 -3.09 -8.20 -10.94
N VAL A 20 -4.36 -8.33 -11.32
CA VAL A 20 -5.25 -7.18 -11.56
C VAL A 20 -5.53 -6.45 -10.24
N THR A 21 -5.89 -7.17 -9.19
CA THR A 21 -6.12 -6.55 -7.87
C THR A 21 -4.86 -5.87 -7.34
N GLY A 22 -3.69 -6.52 -7.45
CA GLY A 22 -2.41 -5.94 -7.04
C GLY A 22 -2.03 -4.69 -7.84
N LEU A 23 -2.29 -4.66 -9.15
CA LEU A 23 -2.04 -3.49 -9.99
C LEU A 23 -2.94 -2.31 -9.59
N LEU A 24 -4.24 -2.54 -9.38
CA LEU A 24 -5.16 -1.49 -8.96
C LEU A 24 -4.79 -0.91 -7.58
N LEU A 25 -4.39 -1.77 -6.64
CA LEU A 25 -3.90 -1.34 -5.32
C LEU A 25 -2.58 -0.55 -5.43
N LEU A 26 -1.67 -0.95 -6.32
CA LEU A 26 -0.44 -0.21 -6.60
C LEU A 26 -0.73 1.19 -7.15
N LEU A 27 -1.66 1.31 -8.12
CA LEU A 27 -2.05 2.60 -8.68
C LEU A 27 -2.65 3.52 -7.60
N PHE A 28 -3.51 2.97 -6.74
CA PHE A 28 -4.02 3.72 -5.59
C PHE A 28 -2.89 4.18 -4.66
N ALA A 29 -1.92 3.31 -4.34
CA ALA A 29 -0.78 3.67 -3.50
C ALA A 29 0.03 4.83 -4.12
N ILE A 30 0.25 4.83 -5.43
CA ILE A 30 0.94 5.94 -6.11
C ILE A 30 0.15 7.25 -5.93
N VAL A 31 -1.16 7.26 -6.21
CA VAL A 31 -1.99 8.46 -6.04
C VAL A 31 -2.04 8.91 -4.58
N HIS A 32 -2.14 7.97 -3.65
CA HIS A 32 -2.15 8.24 -2.21
C HIS A 32 -0.83 8.88 -1.74
N MET A 33 0.31 8.37 -2.22
CA MET A 33 1.64 8.96 -1.98
C MET A 33 1.73 10.39 -2.53
N LEU A 34 1.25 10.62 -3.76
CA LEU A 34 1.27 11.96 -4.38
C LEU A 34 0.40 12.96 -3.60
N GLY A 35 -0.78 12.55 -3.14
CA GLY A 35 -1.62 13.38 -2.28
C GLY A 35 -0.94 13.72 -0.96
N HIS A 36 -0.17 12.79 -0.40
CA HIS A 36 0.58 13.00 0.83
C HIS A 36 1.75 13.99 0.66
N LEU A 37 2.42 14.00 -0.50
CA LEU A 37 3.47 14.98 -0.82
C LEU A 37 2.96 16.43 -0.85
N GLN A 38 1.64 16.65 -0.94
CA GLN A 38 1.04 17.99 -0.79
C GLN A 38 1.33 18.60 0.60
N MET A 39 1.80 17.83 1.59
CA MET A 39 2.24 18.37 2.88
C MET A 39 3.26 19.51 2.75
N PHE A 40 4.09 19.49 1.71
CA PHE A 40 5.13 20.50 1.49
C PHE A 40 4.60 21.88 1.04
N GLY A 41 3.34 22.01 0.63
CA GLY A 41 2.74 23.32 0.39
C GLY A 41 2.07 23.94 1.60
N GLY A 42 2.28 23.36 2.79
CA GLY A 42 1.83 23.92 4.07
C GLY A 42 0.36 23.63 4.41
N GLN A 43 -0.05 24.11 5.58
CA GLN A 43 -1.33 23.79 6.21
C GLN A 43 -2.53 24.09 5.30
N ASP A 44 -2.59 25.29 4.72
CA ASP A 44 -3.75 25.68 3.91
C ASP A 44 -3.92 24.83 2.66
N MET A 45 -2.82 24.54 1.95
CA MET A 45 -2.86 23.73 0.74
C MET A 45 -3.29 22.30 1.04
N TYR A 46 -2.71 21.70 2.10
CA TYR A 46 -3.01 20.33 2.49
C TYR A 46 -4.44 20.17 3.00
N ASN A 47 -4.91 21.07 3.87
CA ASN A 47 -6.28 21.03 4.37
C ASN A 47 -7.30 21.31 3.27
N ARG A 48 -7.01 22.21 2.31
CA ARG A 48 -7.86 22.40 1.12
C ARG A 48 -8.00 21.13 0.31
N TYR A 49 -6.88 20.44 0.07
CA TYR A 49 -6.88 19.17 -0.65
C TYR A 49 -7.65 18.08 0.10
N ALA A 50 -7.43 17.96 1.42
CA ALA A 50 -8.15 17.01 2.27
C ALA A 50 -9.66 17.28 2.27
N HIS A 51 -10.07 18.54 2.42
CA HIS A 51 -11.47 18.96 2.39
C HIS A 51 -12.13 18.63 1.05
N PHE A 52 -11.48 19.00 -0.08
CA PHE A 52 -11.96 18.66 -1.42
C PHE A 52 -12.22 17.15 -1.57
N LEU A 53 -11.29 16.30 -1.12
CA LEU A 53 -11.48 14.84 -1.16
C LEU A 53 -12.63 14.36 -0.27
N GLN A 54 -12.88 15.03 0.87
CA GLN A 54 -14.00 14.68 1.75
C GLN A 54 -15.36 15.09 1.17
N ASP A 55 -15.42 16.20 0.42
CA ASP A 55 -16.64 16.73 -0.19
C ASP A 55 -17.14 15.91 -1.38
N LEU A 56 -16.25 15.16 -2.03
CA LEU A 56 -16.59 14.26 -3.13
C LEU A 56 -17.34 13.01 -2.65
N TRP A 57 -18.47 13.18 -1.97
CA TRP A 57 -19.21 12.09 -1.32
C TRP A 57 -19.53 10.93 -2.27
N GLU A 58 -20.08 11.25 -3.44
CA GLU A 58 -20.48 10.28 -4.48
C GLU A 58 -19.30 9.50 -5.06
N VAL A 59 -18.08 10.02 -4.95
CA VAL A 59 -16.86 9.37 -5.45
C VAL A 59 -16.11 8.66 -4.31
N LYS A 60 -15.99 9.31 -3.15
CA LYS A 60 -15.24 8.84 -1.99
C LYS A 60 -15.72 7.47 -1.50
N TRP A 61 -17.03 7.26 -1.38
CA TRP A 61 -17.56 6.00 -0.87
C TRP A 61 -17.39 4.83 -1.84
N PRO A 62 -17.74 4.96 -3.13
CA PRO A 62 -17.43 3.91 -4.11
C PRO A 62 -15.94 3.60 -4.17
N VAL A 63 -15.06 4.61 -4.13
CA VAL A 63 -13.61 4.37 -4.10
C VAL A 63 -13.19 3.62 -2.84
N ARG A 64 -13.66 4.03 -1.65
CA ARG A 64 -13.35 3.33 -0.38
C ARG A 64 -13.85 1.88 -0.38
N ALA A 65 -15.11 1.67 -0.76
CA ALA A 65 -15.71 0.34 -0.84
C ALA A 65 -15.01 -0.54 -1.88
N GLY A 66 -14.67 0.04 -3.04
CA GLY A 66 -13.92 -0.63 -4.10
C GLY A 66 -12.52 -1.04 -3.65
N LEU A 67 -11.78 -0.16 -2.99
CA LEU A 67 -10.45 -0.47 -2.45
C LEU A 67 -10.50 -1.56 -1.39
N LEU A 68 -11.49 -1.51 -0.48
CA LEU A 68 -11.68 -2.56 0.51
C LEU A 68 -12.03 -3.89 -0.15
N GLY A 69 -12.92 -3.88 -1.15
CA GLY A 69 -13.26 -5.06 -1.94
C GLY A 69 -12.04 -5.64 -2.67
N LEU A 70 -11.24 -4.80 -3.32
CA LEU A 70 -9.99 -5.20 -3.98
C LEU A 70 -9.01 -5.82 -2.98
N LEU A 71 -8.83 -5.21 -1.82
CA LEU A 71 -7.96 -5.74 -0.76
C LEU A 71 -8.43 -7.11 -0.27
N ILE A 72 -9.74 -7.27 -0.01
CA ILE A 72 -10.33 -8.55 0.42
C ILE A 72 -10.09 -9.63 -0.64
N VAL A 73 -10.43 -9.34 -1.91
CA VAL A 73 -10.23 -10.29 -3.01
C VAL A 73 -8.74 -10.64 -3.14
N HIS A 74 -7.85 -9.65 -3.07
CA HIS A 74 -6.41 -9.83 -3.14
C HIS A 74 -5.90 -10.78 -2.04
N VAL A 75 -6.31 -10.54 -0.79
CA VAL A 75 -5.90 -11.35 0.37
C VAL A 75 -6.47 -12.77 0.29
N VAL A 76 -7.76 -12.94 -0.06
CA VAL A 76 -8.40 -14.25 -0.17
C VAL A 76 -7.72 -15.09 -1.26
N VAL A 77 -7.47 -14.50 -2.43
CA VAL A 77 -6.78 -15.18 -3.53
C VAL A 77 -5.32 -15.49 -3.15
N ALA A 78 -4.63 -14.58 -2.46
CA ALA A 78 -3.27 -14.83 -1.97
C ALA A 78 -3.21 -16.02 -1.01
N ILE A 79 -4.11 -16.09 -0.03
CA ILE A 79 -4.22 -17.23 0.90
C ILE A 79 -4.49 -18.52 0.14
N GLY A 80 -5.43 -18.50 -0.81
CA GLY A 80 -5.74 -19.67 -1.64
C GLY A 80 -4.54 -20.16 -2.47
N LEU A 81 -3.74 -19.24 -3.03
CA LEU A 81 -2.51 -19.57 -3.75
C LEU A 81 -1.43 -20.12 -2.82
N VAL A 82 -1.25 -19.55 -1.62
CA VAL A 82 -0.32 -20.07 -0.60
C VAL A 82 -0.71 -21.49 -0.19
N ALA A 83 -1.99 -21.74 0.08
CA ALA A 83 -2.49 -23.06 0.44
C ALA A 83 -2.27 -24.09 -0.69
N LYS A 84 -2.61 -23.74 -1.94
CA LYS A 84 -2.36 -24.60 -3.12
C LYS A 84 -0.87 -24.89 -3.31
N ASN A 85 0.00 -23.90 -3.14
CA ASN A 85 1.45 -24.07 -3.26
C ASN A 85 2.01 -24.98 -2.15
N ARG A 86 1.48 -24.90 -0.93
CA ARG A 86 1.87 -25.76 0.19
C ARG A 86 1.40 -27.20 -0.01
N ALA A 87 0.14 -27.39 -0.43
CA ALA A 87 -0.43 -28.70 -0.69
C ALA A 87 0.28 -29.43 -1.85
N ALA A 88 0.73 -28.70 -2.87
CA ALA A 88 1.53 -29.24 -3.96
C ALA A 88 2.96 -29.65 -3.56
N ARG A 89 3.38 -29.39 -2.31
CA ARG A 89 4.73 -29.69 -1.80
C ARG A 89 4.69 -30.35 -0.41
N PRO A 90 4.25 -31.61 -0.31
CA PRO A 90 4.19 -32.34 0.97
C PRO A 90 5.58 -32.73 1.52
N ALA A 91 6.59 -32.89 0.66
CA ALA A 91 7.99 -33.09 1.06
C ALA A 91 8.87 -31.91 0.60
N GLY A 92 9.78 -31.46 1.47
CA GLY A 92 10.70 -30.37 1.17
C GLY A 92 11.77 -30.72 0.12
N TYR A 93 12.44 -29.72 -0.44
CA TYR A 93 13.52 -29.96 -1.40
C TYR A 93 14.75 -30.58 -0.72
N VAL A 94 15.16 -31.76 -1.18
CA VAL A 94 16.41 -32.41 -0.74
C VAL A 94 17.64 -31.59 -1.15
N LYS A 95 17.58 -30.90 -2.30
CA LYS A 95 18.53 -29.86 -2.71
C LYS A 95 17.77 -28.63 -3.21
N PHE A 96 17.99 -27.49 -2.58
CA PHE A 96 17.37 -26.23 -2.98
C PHE A 96 18.27 -25.50 -3.98
N ARG A 97 17.86 -25.45 -5.26
CA ARG A 97 18.53 -24.64 -6.30
C ARG A 97 17.47 -23.79 -7.03
N PRO A 98 17.33 -22.49 -6.70
CA PRO A 98 16.29 -21.65 -7.27
C PRO A 98 16.62 -21.35 -8.75
N VAL A 99 15.70 -21.69 -9.64
CA VAL A 99 15.84 -21.43 -11.09
C VAL A 99 15.24 -20.07 -11.46
N THR A 100 14.16 -19.63 -10.79
CA THR A 100 13.37 -18.44 -11.19
C THR A 100 12.80 -17.59 -10.05
N SER A 101 12.90 -17.99 -8.77
CA SER A 101 12.29 -17.26 -7.65
C SER A 101 13.26 -16.32 -6.92
N SER A 102 12.92 -15.04 -6.83
CA SER A 102 13.68 -14.06 -6.06
C SER A 102 13.47 -14.25 -4.54
N TRP A 103 14.35 -13.65 -3.72
CA TRP A 103 14.19 -13.67 -2.26
C TRP A 103 12.88 -13.01 -1.81
N VAL A 104 12.54 -11.85 -2.37
CA VAL A 104 11.27 -11.16 -2.08
C VAL A 104 10.06 -12.00 -2.49
N GLY A 105 10.14 -12.69 -3.64
CA GLY A 105 9.10 -13.62 -4.09
C GLY A 105 8.81 -14.75 -3.09
N ARG A 106 9.83 -15.17 -2.32
CA ARG A 106 9.70 -16.23 -1.29
C ARG A 106 9.10 -15.71 0.01
N THR A 107 9.26 -14.42 0.30
CA THR A 107 8.72 -13.77 1.50
C THR A 107 7.43 -12.98 1.23
N MET A 108 6.85 -13.06 0.02
CA MET A 108 5.64 -12.31 -0.37
C MET A 108 4.45 -12.51 0.58
N ALA A 109 4.20 -13.73 1.05
CA ALA A 109 3.12 -13.98 2.01
C ALA A 109 3.38 -13.29 3.36
N TRP A 110 4.63 -13.30 3.83
CA TRP A 110 5.02 -12.63 5.07
C TRP A 110 4.95 -11.11 4.95
N THR A 111 5.53 -10.54 3.88
CA THR A 111 5.42 -9.10 3.62
C THR A 111 3.95 -8.67 3.52
N GLY A 112 3.10 -9.46 2.86
CA GLY A 112 1.66 -9.21 2.78
C GLY A 112 0.95 -9.22 4.14
N LEU A 113 1.31 -10.16 5.03
CA LEU A 113 0.76 -10.21 6.39
C LEU A 113 1.15 -8.98 7.22
N PHE A 114 2.43 -8.59 7.19
CA PHE A 114 2.89 -7.39 7.89
C PHE A 114 2.29 -6.12 7.31
N VAL A 115 2.14 -6.05 5.98
CA VAL A 115 1.43 -4.96 5.30
C VAL A 115 -0.03 -4.90 5.76
N PHE A 116 -0.73 -6.03 5.87
CA PHE A 116 -2.10 -6.05 6.39
C PHE A 116 -2.19 -5.50 7.82
N ALA A 117 -1.28 -5.89 8.71
CA ALA A 117 -1.20 -5.35 10.07
C ALA A 117 -0.91 -3.84 10.07
N PHE A 118 0.01 -3.39 9.21
CA PHE A 118 0.30 -1.97 9.02
C PHE A 118 -0.91 -1.18 8.50
N LEU A 119 -1.68 -1.72 7.55
CA LEU A 119 -2.91 -1.10 7.06
C LEU A 119 -3.95 -0.95 8.18
N ALA A 120 -4.11 -1.96 9.03
CA ALA A 120 -5.00 -1.89 10.18
C ALA A 120 -4.60 -0.74 11.14
N PHE A 121 -3.31 -0.66 11.49
CA PHE A 121 -2.78 0.45 12.28
C PHE A 121 -2.98 1.80 11.59
N HIS A 122 -2.71 1.90 10.29
CA HIS A 122 -2.87 3.11 9.50
C HIS A 122 -4.32 3.62 9.49
N ILE A 123 -5.29 2.72 9.29
CA ILE A 123 -6.72 3.04 9.32
C ILE A 123 -7.14 3.49 10.72
N LEU A 124 -6.71 2.77 11.77
CA LEU A 124 -6.97 3.17 13.17
C LEU A 124 -6.40 4.55 13.48
N HIS A 125 -5.24 4.88 12.92
CA HIS A 125 -4.57 6.15 13.16
C HIS A 125 -5.28 7.31 12.45
N PHE A 126 -5.34 7.31 11.11
CA PHE A 126 -5.74 8.50 10.33
C PHE A 126 -7.16 8.46 9.78
N THR A 127 -7.84 7.31 9.82
CA THR A 127 -9.23 7.20 9.35
C THR A 127 -10.22 7.13 10.51
N LEU A 128 -9.86 6.47 11.61
CA LEU A 128 -10.73 6.26 12.77
C LEU A 128 -10.32 7.08 14.01
N GLY A 129 -9.15 7.74 13.97
CA GLY A 129 -8.70 8.62 15.06
C GLY A 129 -8.38 7.92 16.38
N GLN A 130 -8.21 6.60 16.39
CA GLN A 130 -8.07 5.80 17.63
C GLN A 130 -6.67 5.87 18.25
N VAL A 131 -5.64 6.21 17.46
CA VAL A 131 -4.26 6.29 17.94
C VAL A 131 -3.96 7.65 18.58
N GLN A 132 -4.59 8.72 18.10
CA GLN A 132 -4.39 10.09 18.60
C GLN A 132 -5.71 10.90 18.60
N PRO A 133 -6.70 10.51 19.42
CA PRO A 133 -8.04 11.09 19.37
C PRO A 133 -8.06 12.61 19.63
N GLY A 134 -7.10 13.13 20.40
CA GLY A 134 -7.01 14.57 20.72
C GLY A 134 -6.79 15.48 19.51
N TYR A 135 -6.29 14.98 18.39
CA TYR A 135 -6.03 15.77 17.17
C TYR A 135 -6.99 15.44 16.02
N PHE A 136 -7.89 14.46 16.19
CA PHE A 136 -8.70 13.94 15.10
C PHE A 136 -9.88 14.84 14.71
N HIS A 137 -10.43 15.60 15.67
CA HIS A 137 -11.58 16.49 15.47
C HIS A 137 -11.23 17.98 15.56
N VAL A 138 -9.98 18.34 15.28
CA VAL A 138 -9.53 19.73 15.27
C VAL A 138 -9.89 20.38 13.93
N MET A 139 -10.39 21.61 13.98
CA MET A 139 -10.65 22.44 12.82
C MET A 139 -9.53 23.47 12.61
N ASP A 140 -9.24 23.76 11.35
CA ASP A 140 -8.37 24.88 10.98
C ASP A 140 -9.14 26.22 11.05
N PRO A 141 -8.47 27.38 10.94
CA PRO A 141 -9.13 28.69 11.02
C PRO A 141 -10.16 28.99 9.91
N LYS A 142 -10.34 28.08 8.94
CA LYS A 142 -11.30 28.18 7.84
C LYS A 142 -12.42 27.13 7.98
N ASP A 143 -12.63 26.61 9.19
CA ASP A 143 -13.66 25.62 9.52
C ASP A 143 -13.55 24.30 8.73
N ARG A 144 -12.32 23.87 8.40
CA ARG A 144 -12.06 22.57 7.78
C ARG A 144 -11.35 21.65 8.76
N TRP A 145 -11.57 20.34 8.65
CA TRP A 145 -10.78 19.36 9.41
C TRP A 145 -9.28 19.55 9.17
N ASP A 146 -8.52 19.73 10.25
CA ASP A 146 -7.10 20.08 10.19
C ASP A 146 -6.21 18.84 10.05
N ALA A 147 -6.28 18.23 8.86
CA ALA A 147 -5.51 17.03 8.54
C ALA A 147 -3.99 17.27 8.58
N TYR A 148 -3.54 18.50 8.33
CA TYR A 148 -2.12 18.89 8.41
C TYR A 148 -1.60 18.81 9.84
N SER A 149 -2.29 19.45 10.79
CA SER A 149 -1.86 19.42 12.20
C SER A 149 -1.95 18.00 12.78
N MET A 150 -3.00 17.25 12.44
CA MET A 150 -3.12 15.83 12.80
C MET A 150 -1.90 15.04 12.30
N PHE A 151 -1.44 15.28 11.08
CA PHE A 151 -0.27 14.62 10.53
C PHE A 151 1.01 14.98 11.30
N ILE A 152 1.26 16.28 11.50
CA ILE A 152 2.47 16.75 12.19
C ILE A 152 2.54 16.19 13.60
N HIS A 153 1.47 16.30 14.39
CA HIS A 153 1.44 15.77 15.75
C HIS A 153 1.67 14.25 15.79
N GLY A 154 1.10 13.51 14.84
CA GLY A 154 1.31 12.07 14.77
C GLY A 154 2.76 11.69 14.53
N PHE A 155 3.45 12.38 13.61
CA PHE A 155 4.83 12.07 13.26
C PHE A 155 5.89 12.74 14.13
N GLN A 156 5.50 13.61 15.06
CA GLN A 156 6.35 14.04 16.17
C GLN A 156 6.65 12.90 17.16
N SER A 157 5.80 11.86 17.21
CA SER A 157 6.03 10.67 18.03
C SER A 157 7.04 9.73 17.35
N PRO A 158 8.23 9.48 17.95
CA PRO A 158 9.21 8.56 17.38
C PRO A 158 8.68 7.13 17.25
N ALA A 159 7.78 6.72 18.15
CA ALA A 159 7.15 5.40 18.10
C ALA A 159 6.24 5.26 16.87
N VAL A 160 5.40 6.27 16.59
CA VAL A 160 4.56 6.28 15.38
C VAL A 160 5.43 6.28 14.13
N TYR A 161 6.45 7.14 14.09
CA TYR A 161 7.39 7.18 12.97
C TYR A 161 8.04 5.82 12.72
N ALA A 162 8.50 5.12 13.76
CA ALA A 162 9.12 3.80 13.62
C ALA A 162 8.14 2.75 13.05
N VAL A 163 6.88 2.76 13.48
CA VAL A 163 5.84 1.87 12.92
C VAL A 163 5.64 2.13 11.43
N TYR A 164 5.55 3.41 11.03
CA TYR A 164 5.42 3.77 9.61
C TYR A 164 6.69 3.47 8.81
N LEU A 165 7.88 3.68 9.35
CA LEU A 165 9.13 3.36 8.68
C LEU A 165 9.20 1.87 8.30
N VAL A 166 8.90 0.98 9.26
CA VAL A 166 8.89 -0.46 9.03
C VAL A 166 7.73 -0.85 8.10
N GLY A 167 6.53 -0.33 8.35
CA GLY A 167 5.34 -0.62 7.55
C GLY A 167 5.48 -0.22 6.09
N ILE A 168 5.98 1.00 5.83
CA ILE A 168 6.21 1.53 4.48
C ILE A 168 7.38 0.81 3.79
N LEU A 169 8.44 0.44 4.51
CA LEU A 169 9.50 -0.39 3.93
C LEU A 169 8.95 -1.73 3.41
N LEU A 170 8.17 -2.43 4.24
CA LEU A 170 7.57 -3.71 3.85
C LEU A 170 6.53 -3.54 2.74
N LEU A 171 5.73 -2.47 2.77
CA LEU A 171 4.80 -2.12 1.70
C LEU A 171 5.53 -1.85 0.38
N ALA A 172 6.61 -1.07 0.40
CA ALA A 172 7.41 -0.76 -0.78
C ALA A 172 8.03 -2.00 -1.40
N LEU A 173 8.58 -2.91 -0.58
CA LEU A 173 9.10 -4.20 -1.04
C LEU A 173 8.00 -5.08 -1.64
N HIS A 174 6.84 -5.14 -1.00
CA HIS A 174 5.66 -5.89 -1.46
C HIS A 174 5.17 -5.37 -2.82
N LEU A 175 4.98 -4.06 -2.94
CA LEU A 175 4.52 -3.39 -4.15
C LEU A 175 5.58 -3.43 -5.27
N GLY A 176 6.86 -3.30 -4.95
CA GLY A 176 7.96 -3.44 -5.92
C GLY A 176 7.99 -4.82 -6.57
N HIS A 177 7.76 -5.89 -5.79
CA HIS A 177 7.58 -7.22 -6.38
C HIS A 177 6.29 -7.32 -7.21
N GLY A 178 5.19 -6.75 -6.69
CA GLY A 178 3.91 -6.65 -7.40
C GLY A 178 4.06 -6.03 -8.79
N ALA A 179 4.79 -4.92 -8.89
CA ALA A 179 5.00 -4.11 -10.09
C ALA A 179 5.65 -4.86 -11.27
N VAL A 180 6.38 -5.94 -11.02
CA VAL A 180 6.96 -6.79 -12.07
C VAL A 180 6.16 -8.08 -12.25
N SER A 181 5.64 -8.65 -11.16
CA SER A 181 4.97 -9.96 -11.20
C SER A 181 3.63 -9.93 -11.96
N TRP A 182 2.92 -8.80 -11.99
CA TRP A 182 1.68 -8.68 -12.77
C TRP A 182 1.91 -8.82 -14.28
N LEU A 183 3.04 -8.29 -14.80
CA LEU A 183 3.42 -8.45 -16.21
C LEU A 183 3.61 -9.92 -16.59
N GLN A 184 4.22 -10.70 -15.70
CA GLN A 184 4.38 -12.14 -15.92
C GLN A 184 3.04 -12.87 -15.85
N SER A 185 2.19 -12.54 -14.88
CA SER A 185 0.88 -13.17 -14.69
C SER A 185 -0.11 -12.89 -15.83
N LEU A 186 0.03 -11.76 -16.52
CA LEU A 186 -0.77 -11.40 -17.70
C LEU A 186 -0.09 -11.74 -19.03
N GLY A 187 1.09 -12.37 -19.01
CA GLY A 187 1.82 -12.75 -20.23
C GLY A 187 2.45 -11.59 -21.00
N LEU A 188 2.60 -10.42 -20.37
CA LEU A 188 3.16 -9.20 -20.97
C LEU A 188 4.69 -9.08 -20.80
N ARG A 189 5.32 -9.98 -20.04
CA ARG A 189 6.78 -9.99 -19.86
C ARG A 189 7.46 -10.51 -21.13
N HIS A 190 8.33 -9.71 -21.73
CA HIS A 190 9.03 -10.06 -22.96
C HIS A 190 10.55 -9.80 -22.84
N PRO A 191 11.44 -10.69 -23.34
CA PRO A 191 12.90 -10.53 -23.22
C PRO A 191 13.45 -9.22 -23.82
N LYS A 192 12.80 -8.71 -24.87
CA LYS A 192 13.14 -7.41 -25.51
C LYS A 192 12.93 -6.20 -24.58
N TYR A 193 12.05 -6.32 -23.59
CA TYR A 193 11.70 -5.26 -22.65
C TYR A 193 12.03 -5.72 -21.22
N PRO A 194 13.33 -5.68 -20.82
CA PRO A 194 13.75 -6.16 -19.52
C PRO A 194 13.12 -5.29 -18.41
N THR A 195 12.43 -5.94 -17.48
CA THR A 195 11.71 -5.29 -16.37
C THR A 195 12.45 -5.45 -15.04
N ASP A 196 13.71 -5.86 -15.08
CA ASP A 196 14.46 -6.32 -13.90
C ASP A 196 14.70 -5.20 -12.87
N ARG A 197 14.76 -3.94 -13.33
CA ARG A 197 14.90 -2.77 -12.44
C ARG A 197 13.57 -2.15 -12.01
N LEU A 198 12.47 -2.43 -12.73
CA LEU A 198 11.18 -1.76 -12.51
C LEU A 198 10.70 -1.92 -11.06
N GLY A 199 10.80 -3.14 -10.53
CA GLY A 199 10.36 -3.41 -9.15
C GLY A 199 11.17 -2.65 -8.10
N THR A 200 12.50 -2.60 -8.27
CA THR A 200 13.38 -1.84 -7.37
C THR A 200 13.13 -0.34 -7.47
N THR A 201 12.94 0.19 -8.68
CA THR A 201 12.62 1.61 -8.89
C THR A 201 11.29 1.98 -8.25
N VAL A 202 10.23 1.18 -8.46
CA VAL A 202 8.92 1.42 -7.85
C VAL A 202 9.01 1.36 -6.32
N ALA A 203 9.70 0.35 -5.76
CA ALA A 203 9.90 0.25 -4.32
C ALA A 203 10.62 1.48 -3.75
N ALA A 204 11.72 1.90 -4.37
CA ALA A 204 12.50 3.05 -3.92
C ALA A 204 11.68 4.35 -3.97
N LEU A 205 10.97 4.60 -5.08
CA LEU A 205 10.14 5.79 -5.24
C LEU A 205 9.00 5.84 -4.21
N LEU A 206 8.29 4.73 -4.02
CA LEU A 206 7.21 4.65 -3.02
C LEU A 206 7.75 4.83 -1.61
N PHE A 207 8.85 4.17 -1.26
CA PHE A 207 9.45 4.30 0.06
C PHE A 207 9.85 5.75 0.35
N VAL A 208 10.60 6.37 -0.57
CA VAL A 208 11.04 7.76 -0.41
C VAL A 208 9.83 8.70 -0.37
N GLY A 209 8.91 8.60 -1.32
CA GLY A 209 7.76 9.51 -1.39
C GLY A 209 6.84 9.44 -0.18
N TYR A 210 6.64 8.26 0.42
CA TYR A 210 5.88 8.14 1.66
C TYR A 210 6.67 8.59 2.90
N MET A 211 7.97 8.29 2.98
CA MET A 211 8.76 8.58 4.19
C MET A 211 9.31 10.00 4.25
N VAL A 212 9.39 10.72 3.14
CA VAL A 212 9.92 12.08 3.10
C VAL A 212 9.11 13.06 3.98
N PRO A 213 7.76 13.15 3.91
CA PRO A 213 7.01 14.05 4.81
C PRO A 213 7.13 13.70 6.31
N PRO A 214 6.98 12.44 6.76
CA PRO A 214 7.19 12.04 8.16
C PRO A 214 8.60 12.39 8.66
N THR A 215 9.62 12.15 7.82
CA THR A 215 11.01 12.45 8.17
C THR A 215 11.22 13.95 8.29
N ALA A 216 10.61 14.74 7.40
CA ALA A 216 10.67 16.20 7.44
C ALA A 216 10.00 16.77 8.69
N VAL A 217 8.97 16.11 9.25
CA VAL A 217 8.39 16.46 10.55
C VAL A 217 9.39 16.22 11.67
N LEU A 218 10.00 15.02 11.76
CA LEU A 218 11.00 14.72 12.79
C LEU A 218 12.24 15.62 12.71
N ALA A 219 12.63 16.01 11.49
CA ALA A 219 13.75 16.93 11.26
C ALA A 219 13.40 18.40 11.54
N GLY A 220 12.16 18.72 11.90
CA GLY A 220 11.71 20.10 12.15
C GLY A 220 11.57 20.96 10.89
N ILE A 221 11.63 20.37 9.70
CA ILE A 221 11.45 21.06 8.42
C ILE A 221 9.97 21.36 8.18
N LEU A 222 9.10 20.36 8.44
CA LEU A 222 7.65 20.53 8.46
C LEU A 222 7.20 20.73 9.90
N ARG A 223 6.57 21.88 10.17
CA ARG A 223 6.12 22.29 11.50
C ARG A 223 4.80 23.04 11.41
N LEU A 224 4.09 23.12 12.53
CA LEU A 224 2.87 23.91 12.64
C LEU A 224 3.16 25.39 12.35
N PRO A 225 2.22 26.15 11.78
CA PRO A 225 2.39 27.59 11.66
C PRO A 225 2.54 28.24 13.04
N GLY A 226 3.57 29.07 13.18
CA GLY A 226 3.83 29.82 14.41
C GLY A 226 4.66 29.09 15.49
N SER A 227 5.24 27.92 15.19
CA SER A 227 6.19 27.22 16.08
C SER A 227 7.66 27.46 15.76
#